data_AF-A0AAD5R7T7-F1
#
_entry.id   AF-A0AAD5R7T7-F1
#
_cell.length_a   1.000
_cell.length_b   1.000
_cell.length_c   1.000
_cell.angle_alpha   90.00
_cell.angle_beta   90.00
_cell.angle_gamma   90.00
#
_symmetry.space_group_name_H-M   'P 1'
#
loop_
_entity.id
_entity.type
_entity.pdbx_description
1 polymer ?
#
loop_
_entity_poly.entity_id
_entity_poly.type
_entity_poly.pdbx_seq_one_letter_code
_entity_poly.pdbx_strand_id
1 'polypeptide(L)'
;MSIEIQRACETVQNFENVGNSVACFDLIKEIEKFKWRIQNILRNQGKSVSDRARLKPDSEIAIDGVKVPVDQALCSEAIILSDIFNLNELEALELILSGESQKIHFDCLNRGLIAVVC
;
A
#
# COMPACT_ATOMS: atom_id res chain seq x y z
N MET A 1 -5.72 -2.56 1.14
CA MET A 1 -5.23 -2.12 -0.21
C MET A 1 -4.41 -0.82 -0.13
N SER A 2 -3.25 -0.71 -0.82
CA SER A 2 -2.44 0.54 -0.85
C SER A 2 -3.19 1.70 -1.53
N ILE A 3 -3.04 2.92 -0.99
CA ILE A 3 -3.77 4.13 -1.41
C ILE A 3 -3.55 4.45 -2.89
N GLU A 4 -2.32 4.28 -3.38
CA GLU A 4 -2.00 4.51 -4.79
C GLU A 4 -2.77 3.56 -5.73
N ILE A 5 -2.90 2.29 -5.34
CA ILE A 5 -3.64 1.28 -6.12
C ILE A 5 -5.13 1.63 -6.12
N GLN A 6 -5.68 2.00 -4.97
CA GLN A 6 -7.09 2.39 -4.88
C GLN A 6 -7.38 3.60 -5.78
N ARG A 7 -6.54 4.65 -5.73
CA ARG A 7 -6.68 5.82 -6.61
C ARG A 7 -6.56 5.46 -8.08
N ALA A 8 -5.64 4.57 -8.44
CA ALA A 8 -5.50 4.10 -9.81
C ALA A 8 -6.76 3.34 -10.27
N CYS A 9 -7.32 2.47 -9.43
CA CYS A 9 -8.57 1.77 -9.70
C CYS A 9 -9.75 2.73 -9.87
N GLU A 10 -9.90 3.72 -8.97
CA GLU A 10 -10.93 4.76 -9.06
C GLU A 10 -10.80 5.58 -10.35
N THR A 11 -9.58 5.90 -10.76
CA THR A 11 -9.30 6.62 -12.02
C THR A 11 -9.78 5.82 -13.24
N VAL A 12 -9.53 4.51 -13.26
CA VAL A 12 -9.99 3.63 -14.34
C VAL A 12 -11.50 3.45 -14.31
N GLN A 13 -12.09 3.27 -13.13
CA GLN A 13 -13.53 3.05 -12.96
C GLN A 13 -14.36 4.27 -13.39
N ASN A 14 -13.88 5.47 -13.10
CA ASN A 14 -14.57 6.72 -13.41
C ASN A 14 -14.19 7.30 -14.79
N PHE A 15 -13.48 6.54 -15.63
CA PHE A 15 -13.06 7.02 -16.95
C PHE A 15 -14.19 6.93 -17.97
N GLU A 16 -14.73 8.09 -18.38
CA GLU A 16 -15.86 8.16 -19.32
C GLU A 16 -15.44 8.53 -20.76
N ASN A 17 -14.22 9.05 -20.96
CA ASN A 17 -13.78 9.66 -22.22
C ASN A 17 -13.22 8.67 -23.25
N VAL A 18 -13.85 7.50 -23.39
CA VAL A 18 -13.37 6.38 -24.23
C VAL A 18 -13.21 6.75 -25.71
N GLY A 19 -13.98 7.72 -26.20
CA GLY A 19 -13.88 8.22 -27.58
C GLY A 19 -12.73 9.21 -27.84
N ASN A 20 -12.04 9.68 -26.79
CA ASN A 20 -10.96 10.65 -26.92
C ASN A 20 -9.60 9.93 -26.88
N SER A 21 -8.95 9.84 -28.04
CA SER A 21 -7.65 9.16 -28.20
C SER A 21 -6.55 9.71 -27.27
N VAL A 22 -6.53 11.03 -27.02
CA VAL A 22 -5.54 11.64 -26.11
C VAL A 22 -5.82 11.25 -24.67
N ALA A 23 -7.08 11.32 -24.23
CA ALA A 23 -7.45 10.93 -22.87
C ALA A 23 -7.18 9.43 -22.61
N CYS A 24 -7.43 8.57 -23.60
CA CYS A 24 -7.09 7.15 -23.53
C CYS A 24 -5.59 6.92 -23.45
N PHE A 25 -4.79 7.67 -24.21
CA PHE A 25 -3.32 7.57 -24.15
C PHE A 25 -2.79 7.97 -22.77
N ASP A 26 -3.29 9.07 -22.20
CA ASP A 26 -2.90 9.52 -20.86
C ASP A 26 -3.29 8.50 -19.78
N LEU A 27 -4.49 7.91 -19.87
CA LEU A 27 -4.92 6.84 -18.97
C LEU A 27 -3.99 5.62 -19.05
N ILE A 28 -3.64 5.18 -20.25
CA ILE A 28 -2.72 4.05 -20.44
C ILE A 28 -1.37 4.34 -19.78
N LYS A 29 -0.83 5.55 -19.98
CA LYS A 29 0.44 5.96 -19.38
C LYS A 29 0.41 5.93 -17.85
N GLU A 30 -0.72 6.29 -17.24
CA GLU A 30 -0.90 6.19 -15.79
C GLU A 30 -0.97 4.73 -15.31
N ILE A 31 -1.70 3.86 -16.02
CA ILE A 31 -1.79 2.42 -15.71
C ILE A 31 -0.43 1.73 -15.87
N GLU A 32 0.38 2.13 -16.85
CA GLU A 32 1.70 1.54 -17.09
C GLU A 32 2.66 1.66 -15.90
N LYS A 33 2.48 2.66 -15.02
CA LYS A 33 3.24 2.78 -13.77
C LYS A 33 3.05 1.56 -12.86
N PHE A 34 1.88 0.91 -12.94
CA PHE A 34 1.51 -0.25 -12.14
C PHE A 34 1.67 -1.57 -12.89
N LYS A 35 2.25 -1.55 -14.11
CA LYS A 35 2.36 -2.72 -15.00
C LYS A 35 2.93 -3.96 -14.31
N TRP A 36 4.00 -3.81 -13.53
CA TRP A 36 4.59 -4.96 -12.83
C TRP A 36 3.61 -5.60 -11.84
N ARG A 37 2.91 -4.80 -11.02
CA ARG A 37 1.92 -5.30 -10.06
C ARG A 37 0.74 -5.98 -10.78
N ILE A 38 0.26 -5.38 -11.87
CA ILE A 38 -0.83 -5.95 -12.71
C ILE A 38 -0.41 -7.29 -13.33
N GLN A 39 0.85 -7.44 -13.71
CA GLN A 39 1.37 -8.71 -14.25
C GLN A 39 1.68 -9.75 -13.16
N ASN A 40 1.83 -9.31 -11.90
CA ASN A 40 2.27 -10.14 -10.78
C ASN A 40 1.29 -10.09 -9.60
N ILE A 41 -0.02 -10.15 -9.88
CA ILE A 41 -1.10 -9.94 -8.89
C ILE A 41 -0.96 -10.82 -7.64
N LEU A 42 -0.46 -12.05 -7.80
CA LEU A 42 -0.31 -13.01 -6.71
C LEU A 42 1.10 -13.02 -6.10
N ARG A 43 1.97 -12.08 -6.46
CA ARG A 43 3.33 -11.98 -5.95
C ARG A 43 3.54 -10.65 -5.23
N ASN A 44 3.93 -10.78 -3.97
CA ASN A 44 4.38 -9.66 -3.17
C ASN A 44 5.73 -9.15 -3.68
N GLN A 45 6.01 -7.85 -3.52
CA GLN A 45 7.41 -7.42 -3.54
C GLN A 45 8.11 -8.09 -2.37
N GLY A 46 9.27 -8.69 -2.65
CA GLY A 46 10.03 -9.39 -1.63
C GLY A 46 10.55 -8.43 -0.56
N LYS A 47 11.02 -9.01 0.54
CA LYS A 47 11.68 -8.29 1.64
C LYS A 47 12.89 -7.51 1.15
N SER A 48 13.18 -6.40 1.82
CA SER A 48 14.27 -5.49 1.47
C SER A 48 15.06 -5.13 2.71
N VAL A 49 16.34 -5.52 2.75
CA VAL A 49 17.22 -5.24 3.89
C VAL A 49 17.34 -3.73 4.15
N SER A 50 17.37 -2.94 3.07
CA SER A 50 17.35 -1.48 3.14
C SER A 50 16.07 -0.92 3.74
N ASP A 51 14.91 -1.46 3.35
CA ASP A 51 13.63 -0.97 3.85
C ASP A 51 13.37 -1.42 5.30
N ARG A 52 13.76 -2.64 5.64
CA ARG A 52 13.78 -3.11 7.03
C ARG A 52 14.65 -2.24 7.93
N ALA A 53 15.80 -1.78 7.43
CA ALA A 53 16.68 -0.88 8.18
C ALA A 53 16.13 0.56 8.29
N ARG A 54 15.23 0.97 7.38
CA ARG A 54 14.52 2.25 7.46
C ARG A 54 13.36 2.20 8.46
N LEU A 55 12.75 1.03 8.65
CA LEU A 55 11.67 0.81 9.60
C LEU A 55 12.19 0.78 11.04
N LYS A 56 12.32 1.97 11.64
CA LYS A 56 12.82 2.15 13.01
C LYS A 56 11.82 2.91 13.88
N PRO A 57 11.72 2.57 15.18
CA PRO A 57 10.91 3.34 16.11
C PRO A 57 11.45 4.77 16.22
N ASP A 58 10.55 5.70 16.54
CA ASP A 58 10.85 7.13 16.72
C ASP A 58 11.43 7.78 15.44
N SER A 59 11.08 7.24 14.27
CA SER A 59 11.49 7.78 12.97
C SER A 59 10.27 8.24 12.15
N GLU A 60 10.52 9.12 11.17
CA GLU A 60 9.52 9.51 10.19
C GLU A 60 9.80 8.82 8.86
N ILE A 61 8.81 8.11 8.33
CA ILE A 61 8.88 7.45 7.04
C ILE A 61 7.97 8.17 6.06
N ALA A 62 8.50 8.53 4.90
CA ALA A 62 7.71 9.10 3.82
C ALA A 62 6.96 7.99 3.07
N ILE A 63 5.64 8.06 3.08
CA ILE A 63 4.70 7.21 2.34
C ILE A 63 3.87 8.13 1.45
N ASP A 64 3.92 7.94 0.14
CA ASP A 64 3.23 8.78 -0.85
C ASP A 64 3.46 10.30 -0.68
N GLY A 65 4.67 10.68 -0.25
CA GLY A 65 5.05 12.07 0.01
C GLY A 65 4.56 12.65 1.35
N VAL A 66 3.83 11.87 2.14
CA VAL A 66 3.40 12.22 3.50
C VAL A 66 4.37 11.57 4.50
N LYS A 67 4.88 12.37 5.44
CA LYS A 67 5.70 11.86 6.54
C LYS A 67 4.81 11.28 7.62
N VAL A 68 5.02 10.00 7.93
CA VAL A 68 4.30 9.29 8.98
C VAL A 68 5.25 9.01 10.12
N PRO A 69 4.96 9.46 11.36
CA PRO A 69 5.73 9.08 12.53
C PRO A 69 5.47 7.60 12.85
N VAL A 70 6.54 6.85 13.08
CA VAL A 70 6.47 5.41 13.33
C VAL A 70 6.89 5.11 14.77
N ASP A 71 5.96 4.59 15.55
CA ASP A 71 6.22 4.14 16.92
C ASP A 71 6.70 2.67 16.96
N GLN A 72 7.12 2.22 18.14
CA GLN A 72 7.58 0.85 18.33
C GLN A 72 6.51 -0.19 18.01
N ALA A 73 5.23 0.09 18.28
CA ALA A 73 4.14 -0.85 18.04
C ALA A 73 3.92 -1.05 16.53
N LEU A 74 3.87 0.04 15.78
CA LEU A 74 3.73 0.07 14.33
C LEU A 74 4.90 -0.61 13.63
N CYS A 75 6.15 -0.34 14.08
CA CYS A 75 7.33 -1.06 13.63
C CYS A 75 7.21 -2.57 13.83
N SER A 76 6.80 -2.98 15.04
CA SER A 76 6.71 -4.39 15.41
C SER A 76 5.65 -5.11 14.57
N GLU A 77 4.48 -4.50 14.40
CA GLU A 77 3.40 -5.03 13.58
C GLU A 77 3.81 -5.15 12.09
N ALA A 78 4.46 -4.13 11.53
CA ALA A 78 4.92 -4.15 10.15
C ALA A 78 5.98 -5.22 9.89
N ILE A 79 6.90 -5.42 10.85
CA ILE A 79 7.89 -6.51 10.78
C ILE A 79 7.20 -7.87 10.83
N ILE A 80 6.26 -8.08 11.76
CA ILE A 80 5.52 -9.34 11.88
C ILE A 80 4.77 -9.65 10.57
N LEU A 81 4.07 -8.66 10.02
CA LEU A 81 3.29 -8.82 8.79
C LEU A 81 4.19 -9.08 7.58
N SER A 82 5.31 -8.36 7.46
CA SER A 82 6.35 -8.62 6.46
C SER A 82 6.89 -10.05 6.57
N ASP A 83 7.13 -10.54 7.79
CA ASP A 83 7.70 -11.86 8.01
C ASP A 83 6.73 -13.00 7.70
N ILE A 84 5.46 -12.85 8.07
CA ILE A 84 4.41 -13.86 7.83
C ILE A 84 4.08 -13.97 6.34
N PHE A 85 3.95 -12.85 5.64
CA PHE A 85 3.46 -12.83 4.25
C PHE A 85 4.57 -12.66 3.20
N ASN A 86 5.83 -12.59 3.63
CA ASN A 86 6.97 -12.31 2.77
C ASN A 86 6.76 -11.05 1.90
N LEU A 87 6.33 -9.97 2.56
CA LEU A 87 6.09 -8.65 1.98
C LEU A 87 7.28 -7.72 2.24
N ASN A 88 7.45 -6.72 1.38
CA ASN A 88 8.33 -5.60 1.67
C ASN A 88 7.89 -4.89 2.97
N GLU A 89 8.85 -4.45 3.78
CA GLU A 89 8.60 -3.84 5.09
C GLU A 89 7.82 -2.51 5.02
N LEU A 90 8.00 -1.70 3.98
CA LEU A 90 7.24 -0.47 3.78
C LEU A 90 5.85 -0.75 3.22
N GLU A 91 5.69 -1.75 2.35
CA GLU A 91 4.37 -2.20 1.92
C GLU A 91 3.56 -2.74 3.11
N ALA A 92 4.20 -3.48 4.03
CA ALA A 92 3.56 -3.96 5.26
C ALA A 92 3.13 -2.80 6.18
N LEU A 93 3.95 -1.75 6.29
CA LEU A 93 3.62 -0.54 7.04
C LEU A 93 2.40 0.19 6.44
N GLU A 94 2.39 0.38 5.12
CA GLU A 94 1.24 0.97 4.40
C GLU A 94 -0.05 0.21 4.64
N LEU A 95 0.01 -1.12 4.63
CA LEU A 95 -1.15 -1.97 4.89
C LEU A 95 -1.68 -1.77 6.31
N ILE A 96 -0.81 -1.69 7.32
CA ILE A 96 -1.23 -1.46 8.70
C ILE A 96 -1.87 -0.09 8.88
N LEU A 97 -1.30 0.96 8.28
CA LEU A 97 -1.88 2.30 8.30
C LEU A 97 -3.24 2.35 7.60
N SER A 98 -3.37 1.60 6.50
CA SER A 98 -4.65 1.43 5.80
C SER A 98 -5.67 0.65 6.65
N GLY A 99 -5.23 -0.34 7.43
CA GLY A 99 -6.07 -1.05 8.38
C GLY A 99 -6.50 -0.16 9.56
N GLU A 100 -5.63 0.74 10.01
CA GLU A 100 -5.93 1.70 11.06
C GLU A 100 -6.99 2.72 10.62
N SER A 101 -6.90 3.23 9.39
CA SER A 101 -7.91 4.15 8.83
C SER A 101 -9.28 3.47 8.67
N GLN A 102 -9.30 2.16 8.42
CA GLN A 102 -10.53 1.36 8.30
C GLN A 102 -11.10 0.85 9.62
N LYS A 103 -10.43 1.09 10.75
CA LYS A 103 -10.83 0.55 12.07
C LYS A 103 -12.28 0.88 12.47
N ILE A 104 -12.82 2.00 12.01
CA ILE A 104 -14.22 2.38 12.24
C ILE A 104 -15.24 1.39 11.66
N HIS A 105 -14.84 0.57 10.67
CA HIS A 105 -15.70 -0.41 10.03
C HIS A 105 -15.59 -1.82 10.64
N PHE A 106 -14.67 -2.03 11.58
CA PHE A 106 -14.39 -3.34 12.17
C PHE A 106 -14.41 -3.27 13.69
N ASP A 107 -15.49 -3.76 14.28
CA ASP A 107 -15.56 -3.96 15.72
C ASP A 107 -14.65 -5.12 16.14
N CYS A 108 -13.88 -4.91 17.22
CA CYS A 108 -13.04 -5.92 17.87
C CYS A 108 -11.79 -6.43 17.11
N LEU A 109 -11.48 -5.92 15.91
CA LEU A 109 -10.22 -6.25 15.22
C LEU A 109 -9.14 -5.19 15.49
N ASN A 110 -7.89 -5.65 15.61
CA ASN A 110 -6.74 -4.74 15.62
C ASN A 110 -6.33 -4.37 14.19
N ARG A 111 -5.68 -3.23 14.02
CA ARG A 111 -5.28 -2.69 12.70
C ARG A 111 -4.43 -3.67 11.87
N GLY A 112 -3.59 -4.50 12.51
CA GLY A 112 -2.79 -5.52 11.84
C GLY A 112 -3.64 -6.64 11.25
N LEU A 113 -4.67 -7.09 11.96
CA LEU A 113 -5.64 -8.06 11.42
C LEU A 113 -6.50 -7.44 10.32
N ILE A 114 -6.93 -6.18 10.50
CA ILE A 114 -7.68 -5.44 9.47
C ILE A 114 -6.84 -5.33 8.18
N ALA A 115 -5.55 -5.04 8.31
CA ALA A 115 -4.61 -4.95 7.19
C ALA A 115 -4.49 -6.24 6.36
N VAL A 116 -4.80 -7.40 6.94
CA VAL A 116 -4.77 -8.69 6.25
C VAL A 116 -6.09 -8.98 5.51
N VAL A 117 -7.22 -8.50 6.05
CA VAL A 117 -8.55 -8.78 5.49
C VAL A 117 -9.03 -7.72 4.48
N CYS A 118 -8.37 -6.55 4.40
CA CYS A 118 -8.76 -5.39 3.57
C CYS A 118 -7.74 -5.01 2.47
#